data_AF-A0A9X9YF66-F1
#
_entry.id   AF-A0A9X9YF66-F1
#
_cell.length_a   1.000
_cell.length_b   1.000
_cell.length_c   1.000
_cell.angle_alpha   90.00
_cell.angle_beta   90.00
_cell.angle_gamma   90.00
#
_symmetry.space_group_name_H-M   'P 1'
#
loop_
_entity.id
_entity.type
_entity.pdbx_description
1 polymer ?
#
loop_
_entity_poly.entity_id
_entity_poly.type
_entity_poly.pdbx_seq_one_letter_code
_entity_poly.pdbx_strand_id
1 'polypeptide(L)'
;MMMAQARDLDTGGCAPTADPRSLLSFALYCNVLLSICAPEADQMNTNPPVQLTANFSISTREQSPHPAQGLFSHKSVSIAGRQRKRPLGLLSDFVTDELPHRVAEIRCSEQPNEAVRLLGRSINAILSKADYDAQLLSLPQSDFGIAKTDIHYLVNCLYQMSAFAGLNPMDAGRTVGDPLNRLARLSCQQQPSIDVLSYEDVILTNPLQSDPRLYCLGAAGVEERDFCLGHQLIEGDLQSAMDALLELRDTLDVDARQCLTRCLKHLDSAIYVLTRFHERMSLDLFGHFRAYYVKNPYKNRLGPSGRFSARMVAVSVLLMGEELFHQSLQFYRDIYRLSDHYPQACIREVFRWLVPDNGSGELDPTWLEGGGRHFPGLRLFRPL
;
A
#
# COMPACT_ATOMS: atom_id res chain seq x y z
N MET A 1 28.85 -55.93 40.59
CA MET A 1 28.07 -56.60 39.52
C MET A 1 26.97 -55.63 39.12
N MET A 2 27.30 -54.70 38.23
CA MET A 2 26.38 -53.76 37.58
C MET A 2 25.91 -54.43 36.28
N MET A 3 24.61 -54.39 35.99
CA MET A 3 24.10 -54.74 34.66
C MET A 3 23.71 -53.48 33.91
N ALA A 4 24.39 -53.31 32.77
CA ALA A 4 24.08 -52.38 31.72
C ALA A 4 23.02 -53.01 30.79
N GLN A 5 22.11 -52.19 30.26
CA GLN A 5 21.48 -52.44 28.97
C GLN A 5 21.42 -51.14 28.20
N ALA A 6 21.81 -51.22 26.93
CA ALA A 6 21.87 -50.15 25.98
C ALA A 6 20.99 -50.51 24.77
N ARG A 7 20.27 -49.47 24.30
CA ARG A 7 19.78 -49.20 22.94
C ARG A 7 18.66 -50.07 22.37
N ASP A 8 17.53 -49.42 22.13
CA ASP A 8 16.93 -49.36 20.80
C ASP A 8 16.32 -47.97 20.55
N LEU A 9 16.37 -47.56 19.29
CA LEU A 9 16.05 -46.24 18.75
C LEU A 9 14.54 -46.05 18.59
N ASP A 10 14.01 -44.93 19.08
CA ASP A 10 12.70 -44.41 18.69
C ASP A 10 12.86 -42.95 18.25
N THR A 11 12.91 -42.73 16.93
CA THR A 11 12.94 -41.39 16.32
C THR A 11 11.52 -40.93 16.03
N GLY A 12 10.80 -40.53 17.07
CA GLY A 12 9.60 -39.70 16.98
C GLY A 12 9.99 -38.24 16.73
N GLY A 13 10.17 -37.86 15.46
CA GLY A 13 10.46 -36.48 15.06
C GLY A 13 9.19 -35.63 15.03
N CYS A 14 8.84 -34.98 16.14
CA CYS A 14 7.88 -33.89 16.15
C CYS A 14 8.37 -32.75 15.24
N ALA A 15 7.51 -32.28 14.33
CA ALA A 15 7.74 -31.08 13.55
C ALA A 15 7.92 -29.86 14.48
N PRO A 16 8.83 -28.92 14.17
CA PRO A 16 9.00 -27.72 14.97
C PRO A 16 7.71 -26.89 14.91
N THR A 17 7.07 -26.71 16.05
CA THR A 17 5.94 -25.80 16.23
C THR A 17 6.43 -24.38 16.02
N ALA A 18 6.03 -23.75 14.91
CA ALA A 18 6.23 -22.32 14.72
C ALA A 18 5.42 -21.58 15.78
N ASP A 19 6.09 -20.84 16.68
CA ASP A 19 5.45 -20.05 17.72
C ASP A 19 4.49 -19.03 17.07
N PRO A 20 3.17 -19.06 17.36
CA PRO A 20 2.20 -18.10 16.84
C PRO A 20 2.58 -16.63 17.12
N ARG A 21 3.38 -16.38 18.16
CA ARG A 21 3.91 -15.05 18.50
C ARG A 21 4.88 -14.53 17.44
N SER A 22 5.63 -15.42 16.76
CA SER A 22 6.60 -15.03 15.73
C SER A 22 5.94 -14.54 14.43
N LEU A 23 4.78 -15.11 14.06
CA LEU A 23 4.00 -14.70 12.89
C LEU A 23 3.19 -13.42 13.17
N LEU A 24 2.68 -13.25 14.40
CA LEU A 24 2.10 -11.99 14.85
C LEU A 24 3.15 -10.87 14.87
N SER A 25 4.37 -11.17 15.34
CA SER A 25 5.51 -10.26 15.24
C SER A 25 5.82 -9.90 13.80
N PHE A 26 5.68 -10.80 12.82
CA PHE A 26 5.88 -10.49 11.40
C PHE A 26 4.77 -9.59 10.81
N ALA A 27 3.49 -9.85 11.10
CA ALA A 27 2.39 -8.99 10.65
C ALA A 27 2.39 -7.62 11.35
N LEU A 28 2.76 -7.56 12.62
CA LEU A 28 2.99 -6.31 13.36
C LEU A 28 4.25 -5.60 12.88
N TYR A 29 5.34 -6.31 12.59
CA TYR A 29 6.59 -5.77 12.03
C TYR A 29 6.38 -5.19 10.64
N CYS A 30 5.65 -5.90 9.77
CA CYS A 30 5.25 -5.38 8.47
C CYS A 30 4.32 -4.18 8.62
N ASN A 31 3.34 -4.22 9.53
CA ASN A 31 2.50 -3.05 9.80
C ASN A 31 3.31 -1.86 10.36
N VAL A 32 4.28 -2.07 11.24
CA VAL A 32 5.14 -1.01 11.81
C VAL A 32 6.09 -0.44 10.75
N LEU A 33 6.73 -1.29 9.94
CA LEU A 33 7.60 -0.85 8.85
C LEU A 33 6.85 -0.22 7.67
N LEU A 34 5.62 -0.66 7.41
CA LEU A 34 4.73 -0.04 6.41
C LEU A 34 4.03 1.22 6.96
N SER A 35 4.01 1.43 8.29
CA SER A 35 3.46 2.61 8.96
C SER A 35 4.43 3.79 9.07
N ILE A 36 5.62 3.72 8.46
CA ILE A 36 6.62 4.81 8.43
C ILE A 36 6.06 6.15 7.85
N CYS A 37 4.85 6.13 7.27
CA CYS A 37 4.15 7.29 6.73
C CYS A 37 3.25 8.09 7.70
N ALA A 38 3.11 7.75 9.00
CA ALA A 38 2.26 8.54 9.91
C ALA A 38 2.81 8.62 11.37
N PRO A 39 3.48 9.71 11.79
CA PRO A 39 3.99 9.86 13.15
C PRO A 39 2.90 10.22 14.17
N GLU A 40 1.71 10.64 13.73
CA GLU A 40 0.59 10.97 14.64
C GLU A 40 -0.07 9.71 15.24
N ALA A 41 0.37 8.51 14.87
CA ALA A 41 -0.07 7.25 15.48
C ALA A 41 0.74 6.83 16.73
N ASP A 42 1.82 7.55 17.07
CA ASP A 42 2.63 7.26 18.27
C ASP A 42 1.89 7.51 19.60
N GLN A 43 0.68 8.09 19.57
CA GLN A 43 -0.13 8.26 20.78
C GLN A 43 -1.01 7.05 21.13
N MET A 44 -1.00 5.96 20.34
CA MET A 44 -1.83 4.77 20.62
C MET A 44 -1.08 3.44 20.75
N ASN A 45 0.26 3.43 20.71
CA ASN A 45 1.02 2.19 20.90
C ASN A 45 2.04 2.33 22.04
N THR A 46 1.61 2.05 23.27
CA THR A 46 2.46 2.06 24.48
C THR A 46 3.25 0.76 24.66
N ASN A 47 3.45 -0.04 23.61
CA ASN A 47 4.26 -1.25 23.72
C ASN A 47 5.72 -0.97 23.37
N PRO A 48 6.67 -1.43 24.20
CA PRO A 48 8.09 -1.17 23.98
C PRO A 48 8.58 -1.81 22.68
N PRO A 49 9.65 -1.27 22.06
CA PRO A 49 10.24 -1.83 20.86
C PRO A 49 10.73 -3.25 21.15
N VAL A 50 10.12 -4.23 20.49
CA VAL A 50 10.56 -5.63 20.56
C VAL A 50 11.85 -5.75 19.76
N GLN A 51 12.99 -5.95 20.43
CA GLN A 51 14.22 -6.43 19.80
C GLN A 51 14.03 -7.89 19.41
N LEU A 52 14.03 -8.20 18.11
CA LEU A 52 14.07 -9.57 17.61
C LEU A 52 15.16 -9.72 16.56
N THR A 53 16.17 -10.52 16.92
CA THR A 53 17.19 -11.09 16.02
C THR A 53 16.63 -12.37 15.40
N ALA A 54 16.20 -12.32 14.14
CA ALA A 54 15.80 -13.50 13.39
C ALA A 54 16.94 -13.94 12.45
N ASN A 55 17.70 -14.95 12.86
CA ASN A 55 18.68 -15.63 11.99
C ASN A 55 17.98 -16.82 11.30
N PHE A 56 17.42 -16.60 10.11
CA PHE A 56 17.00 -17.69 9.23
C PHE A 56 17.98 -17.78 8.05
N SER A 57 18.85 -18.79 8.07
CA SER A 57 19.74 -19.11 6.96
C SER A 57 19.14 -20.24 6.14
N ILE A 58 18.62 -19.92 4.95
CA ILE A 58 18.31 -20.90 3.92
C ILE A 58 19.36 -20.76 2.82
N SER A 59 20.04 -21.88 2.53
CA SER A 59 21.11 -21.99 1.54
C SER A 59 20.66 -21.51 0.14
N THR A 60 21.34 -20.50 -0.39
CA THR A 60 21.10 -19.96 -1.74
C THR A 60 21.99 -20.66 -2.76
N ARG A 61 21.39 -21.55 -3.56
CA ARG A 61 21.90 -21.88 -4.90
C ARG A 61 21.81 -20.61 -5.77
N GLU A 62 22.76 -20.36 -6.66
CA GLU A 62 22.83 -19.16 -7.52
C GLU A 62 21.45 -18.74 -8.05
N GLN A 63 20.86 -17.74 -7.40
CA GLN A 63 19.57 -17.17 -7.74
C GLN A 63 19.82 -16.00 -8.68
N SER A 64 18.96 -15.88 -9.70
CA SER A 64 18.85 -14.64 -10.46
C SER A 64 18.70 -13.47 -9.48
N PRO A 65 19.34 -12.32 -9.78
CA PRO A 65 19.31 -11.17 -8.88
C PRO A 65 17.88 -10.78 -8.53
N HIS A 66 17.61 -10.62 -7.23
CA HIS A 66 16.29 -10.25 -6.73
C HIS A 66 15.82 -8.93 -7.40
N PRO A 67 14.54 -8.79 -7.83
CA PRO A 67 14.06 -7.58 -8.50
C PRO A 67 14.33 -6.28 -7.73
N ALA A 68 14.33 -6.35 -6.40
CA ALA A 68 14.61 -5.23 -5.50
C ALA A 68 16.10 -4.87 -5.33
N GLN A 69 17.03 -5.65 -5.90
CA GLN A 69 18.47 -5.42 -5.73
C GLN A 69 18.91 -4.04 -6.26
N GLY A 70 18.23 -3.55 -7.29
CA GLY A 70 18.48 -2.24 -7.90
C GLY A 70 17.89 -1.04 -7.16
N LEU A 71 16.99 -1.25 -6.19
CA LEU A 71 16.33 -0.14 -5.47
C LEU A 71 17.36 0.68 -4.68
N PHE A 72 17.21 2.00 -4.73
CA PHE A 72 18.05 3.02 -4.07
C PHE A 72 19.52 2.93 -4.46
N SER A 73 19.83 2.32 -5.60
CA SER A 73 21.21 2.28 -6.11
C SER A 73 21.64 3.60 -6.76
N HIS A 74 20.72 4.57 -6.91
CA HIS A 74 20.86 5.83 -7.63
C HIS A 74 21.41 5.71 -9.07
N LYS A 75 21.51 4.49 -9.60
CA LYS A 75 21.77 4.26 -11.02
C LYS A 75 20.51 4.62 -11.77
N SER A 76 20.63 5.51 -12.75
CA SER A 76 19.53 5.80 -13.67
C SER A 76 19.18 4.50 -14.40
N VAL A 77 18.07 3.89 -14.00
CA VAL A 77 17.46 2.82 -14.80
C VAL A 77 17.01 3.49 -16.09
N SER A 78 17.59 3.07 -17.23
CA SER A 78 17.13 3.53 -18.53
C SER A 78 15.69 3.05 -18.72
N ILE A 79 14.75 3.99 -18.62
CA ILE A 79 13.34 3.77 -18.98
C ILE A 79 13.18 3.91 -20.51
N ALA A 80 14.24 4.31 -21.22
CA ALA A 80 14.23 4.46 -22.67
C ALA A 80 13.84 3.14 -23.35
N GLY A 81 12.74 3.16 -24.10
CA GLY A 81 12.18 2.00 -24.80
C GLY A 81 10.96 1.35 -24.15
N ARG A 82 10.56 1.76 -22.93
CA ARG A 82 9.27 1.33 -22.35
C ARG A 82 8.13 2.23 -22.83
N GLN A 83 6.97 1.65 -23.09
CA GLN A 83 5.80 2.39 -23.57
C GLN A 83 5.31 3.34 -22.47
N ARG A 84 5.34 4.65 -22.74
CA ARG A 84 4.74 5.67 -21.87
C ARG A 84 3.22 5.50 -21.85
N LYS A 85 2.60 5.67 -20.68
CA LYS A 85 1.16 5.50 -20.48
C LYS A 85 0.56 6.83 -20.06
N ARG A 86 0.02 7.56 -21.03
CA ARG A 86 -0.51 8.93 -20.88
C ARG A 86 -1.99 8.99 -21.32
N PRO A 87 -2.91 8.36 -20.57
CA PRO A 87 -4.29 8.12 -21.03
C PRO A 87 -5.14 9.39 -21.18
N LEU A 88 -4.77 10.49 -20.51
CA LEU A 88 -5.44 11.79 -20.61
C LEU A 88 -4.65 12.81 -21.45
N GLY A 89 -3.76 12.33 -22.33
CA GLY A 89 -2.96 13.18 -23.23
C GLY A 89 -2.26 14.31 -22.47
N LEU A 90 -2.56 15.57 -22.82
CA LEU A 90 -1.94 16.77 -22.24
C LEU A 90 -1.97 16.82 -20.70
N LEU A 91 -3.02 16.26 -20.06
CA LEU A 91 -3.09 16.26 -18.60
C LEU A 91 -2.08 15.27 -18.01
N SER A 92 -2.02 14.05 -18.56
CA SER A 92 -1.02 13.04 -18.18
C SER A 92 0.40 13.50 -18.53
N ASP A 93 0.58 14.23 -19.63
CA ASP A 93 1.85 14.85 -20.01
C ASP A 93 2.32 15.82 -18.91
N PHE A 94 1.40 16.70 -18.48
CA PHE A 94 1.67 17.64 -17.40
C PHE A 94 2.02 16.95 -16.07
N VAL A 95 1.29 15.89 -15.67
CA VAL A 95 1.53 15.22 -14.38
C VAL A 95 2.94 14.62 -14.29
N THR A 96 3.42 13.97 -15.36
CA THR A 96 4.74 13.32 -15.27
C THR A 96 5.89 14.25 -15.63
N ASP A 97 5.71 15.13 -16.63
CA ASP A 97 6.83 15.89 -17.20
C ASP A 97 6.95 17.30 -16.60
N GLU A 98 5.84 17.94 -16.20
CA GLU A 98 5.87 19.31 -15.66
C GLU A 98 5.68 19.38 -14.15
N LEU A 99 4.82 18.54 -13.56
CA LEU A 99 4.43 18.67 -12.15
C LEU A 99 5.63 18.68 -11.18
N PRO A 100 6.64 17.79 -11.28
CA PRO A 100 7.79 17.83 -10.38
C PRO A 100 8.59 19.14 -10.50
N HIS A 101 8.67 19.72 -11.70
CA HIS A 101 9.31 21.01 -11.94
C HIS A 101 8.51 22.15 -11.30
N ARG A 102 7.19 22.16 -11.46
CA ARG A 102 6.32 23.16 -10.83
C ARG A 102 6.37 23.10 -9.31
N VAL A 103 6.43 21.90 -8.75
CA VAL A 103 6.61 21.68 -7.31
C VAL A 103 7.93 22.30 -6.83
N ALA A 104 9.03 22.02 -7.53
CA ALA A 104 10.33 22.59 -7.20
C ALA A 104 10.33 24.13 -7.31
N GLU A 105 9.75 24.69 -8.38
CA GLU A 105 9.60 26.14 -8.58
C GLU A 105 8.85 26.82 -7.42
N ILE A 106 7.72 26.26 -6.98
CA ILE A 106 6.93 26.82 -5.89
C ILE A 106 7.72 26.77 -4.57
N ARG A 107 8.42 25.67 -4.27
CA ARG A 107 9.21 25.53 -3.03
C ARG A 107 10.35 26.54 -2.93
N CYS A 108 10.90 26.96 -4.07
CA CYS A 108 11.98 27.94 -4.14
C CYS A 108 11.47 29.38 -4.40
N SER A 109 10.16 29.60 -4.51
CA SER A 109 9.58 30.91 -4.81
C SER A 109 9.59 31.83 -3.60
N GLU A 110 9.87 33.12 -3.82
CA GLU A 110 9.66 34.18 -2.82
C GLU A 110 8.16 34.45 -2.58
N GLN A 111 7.29 34.08 -3.53
CA GLN A 111 5.84 34.23 -3.46
C GLN A 111 5.13 32.89 -3.74
N PRO A 112 5.21 31.93 -2.80
CA PRO A 112 4.67 30.58 -3.01
C PRO A 112 3.15 30.57 -3.19
N ASN A 113 2.43 31.54 -2.61
CA ASN A 113 0.97 31.69 -2.71
C ASN A 113 0.50 32.08 -4.13
N GLU A 114 1.24 32.94 -4.84
CA GLU A 114 0.96 33.30 -6.21
C GLU A 114 1.35 32.18 -7.17
N ALA A 115 2.49 31.53 -6.90
CA ALA A 115 2.99 30.42 -7.69
C ALA A 115 2.03 29.21 -7.66
N VAL A 116 1.49 28.83 -6.50
CA VAL A 116 0.50 27.73 -6.42
C VAL A 116 -0.83 28.08 -7.10
N ARG A 117 -1.27 29.34 -7.03
CA ARG A 117 -2.45 29.81 -7.77
C ARG A 117 -2.23 29.78 -9.28
N LEU A 118 -1.02 30.11 -9.74
CA LEU A 118 -0.65 30.00 -11.15
C LEU A 118 -0.64 28.53 -11.62
N LEU A 119 -0.14 27.62 -10.80
CA LEU A 119 -0.22 26.18 -11.07
C LEU A 119 -1.67 25.73 -11.22
N GLY A 120 -2.54 26.11 -10.28
CA GLY A 120 -3.98 25.83 -10.34
C GLY A 120 -4.63 26.37 -11.62
N ARG A 121 -4.34 27.62 -12.01
CA ARG A 121 -4.82 28.20 -13.28
C ARG A 121 -4.32 27.43 -14.50
N SER A 122 -3.06 27.00 -14.51
CA SER A 122 -2.45 26.27 -15.62
C SER A 122 -3.12 24.91 -15.82
N ILE A 123 -3.34 24.17 -14.73
CA ILE A 123 -4.06 22.88 -14.78
C ILE A 123 -5.50 23.08 -15.27
N ASN A 124 -6.23 24.06 -14.73
CA ASN A 124 -7.60 24.33 -15.16
C ASN A 124 -7.69 24.83 -16.62
N ALA A 125 -6.65 25.50 -17.12
CA ALA A 125 -6.54 25.89 -18.53
C ALA A 125 -6.21 24.70 -19.45
N ILE A 126 -5.58 23.63 -18.96
CA ILE A 126 -5.46 22.37 -19.71
C ILE A 126 -6.84 21.70 -19.77
N LEU A 127 -7.53 21.61 -18.63
CA LEU A 127 -8.84 20.99 -18.53
C LEU A 127 -9.93 21.65 -19.41
N SER A 128 -9.78 22.92 -19.77
CA SER A 128 -10.72 23.61 -20.67
C SER A 128 -10.51 23.30 -22.16
N LYS A 129 -9.41 22.63 -22.55
CA LYS A 129 -9.07 22.36 -23.95
C LYS A 129 -9.80 21.15 -24.54
N ALA A 130 -10.37 20.29 -23.70
CA ALA A 130 -11.04 19.07 -24.14
C ALA A 130 -12.11 18.61 -23.13
N ASP A 131 -12.99 17.72 -23.56
CA ASP A 131 -13.95 17.05 -22.69
C ASP A 131 -13.28 15.89 -21.95
N TYR A 132 -12.64 16.22 -20.83
CA TYR A 132 -11.94 15.23 -20.00
C TYR A 132 -12.89 14.25 -19.29
N ASP A 133 -14.16 14.59 -19.10
CA ASP A 133 -15.10 13.64 -18.48
C ASP A 133 -15.43 12.52 -19.46
N ALA A 134 -15.78 12.89 -20.70
CA ALA A 134 -16.10 11.93 -21.74
C ALA A 134 -14.88 11.05 -22.05
N GLN A 135 -13.68 11.65 -22.09
CA GLN A 135 -12.43 10.89 -22.23
C GLN A 135 -12.26 9.90 -21.08
N LEU A 136 -12.31 10.36 -19.83
CA LEU A 136 -12.13 9.52 -18.65
C LEU A 136 -13.11 8.33 -18.65
N LEU A 137 -14.39 8.56 -18.94
CA LEU A 137 -15.43 7.52 -18.94
C LEU A 137 -15.32 6.53 -20.11
N SER A 138 -14.60 6.89 -21.17
CA SER A 138 -14.39 6.02 -22.34
C SER A 138 -13.17 5.11 -22.22
N LEU A 139 -12.33 5.30 -21.20
CA LEU A 139 -11.06 4.56 -21.07
C LEU A 139 -11.29 3.09 -20.67
N PRO A 140 -10.48 2.16 -21.21
CA PRO A 140 -10.38 0.80 -20.67
C PRO A 140 -9.92 0.82 -19.20
N GLN A 141 -10.30 -0.18 -18.41
CA GLN A 141 -10.02 -0.22 -16.96
C GLN A 141 -8.55 -0.01 -16.60
N SER A 142 -7.61 -0.57 -17.38
CA SER A 142 -6.17 -0.40 -17.13
C SER A 142 -5.70 1.04 -17.30
N ASP A 143 -6.26 1.76 -18.27
CA ASP A 143 -5.90 3.14 -18.56
C ASP A 143 -6.69 4.11 -17.68
N PHE A 144 -7.92 3.75 -17.32
CA PHE A 144 -8.74 4.46 -16.35
C PHE A 144 -8.03 4.57 -14.99
N GLY A 145 -7.43 3.48 -14.49
CA GLY A 145 -6.70 3.50 -13.23
C GLY A 145 -5.56 4.53 -13.23
N ILE A 146 -4.79 4.59 -14.32
CA ILE A 146 -3.70 5.56 -14.49
C ILE A 146 -4.24 7.00 -14.62
N ALA A 147 -5.34 7.18 -15.37
CA ALA A 147 -6.00 8.48 -15.50
C ALA A 147 -6.51 9.00 -14.15
N LYS A 148 -7.08 8.12 -13.32
CA LYS A 148 -7.46 8.43 -11.95
C LYS A 148 -6.24 8.83 -11.12
N THR A 149 -5.12 8.09 -11.20
CA THR A 149 -3.85 8.46 -10.55
C THR A 149 -3.43 9.88 -10.93
N ASP A 150 -3.44 10.23 -12.21
CA ASP A 150 -3.07 11.57 -12.70
C ASP A 150 -3.91 12.67 -12.04
N ILE A 151 -5.24 12.49 -12.03
CA ILE A 151 -6.18 13.44 -11.44
C ILE A 151 -5.90 13.62 -9.94
N HIS A 152 -5.75 12.53 -9.19
CA HIS A 152 -5.53 12.58 -7.74
C HIS A 152 -4.15 13.09 -7.36
N TYR A 153 -3.12 12.85 -8.19
CA TYR A 153 -1.80 13.46 -8.01
C TYR A 153 -1.88 14.99 -8.11
N LEU A 154 -2.63 15.53 -9.07
CA LEU A 154 -2.83 16.98 -9.23
C LEU A 154 -3.63 17.58 -8.08
N VAL A 155 -4.75 16.95 -7.69
CA VAL A 155 -5.57 17.42 -6.55
C VAL A 155 -4.74 17.46 -5.27
N ASN A 156 -4.02 16.38 -4.98
CA ASN A 156 -3.17 16.30 -3.79
C ASN A 156 -2.03 17.33 -3.86
N CYS A 157 -1.37 17.50 -5.01
CA CYS A 157 -0.36 18.54 -5.18
C CYS A 157 -0.90 19.92 -4.84
N LEU A 158 -2.04 20.31 -5.39
CA LEU A 158 -2.60 21.64 -5.18
C LEU A 158 -2.97 21.88 -3.73
N TYR A 159 -3.53 20.89 -3.02
CA TYR A 159 -3.79 21.01 -1.59
C TYR A 159 -2.51 21.08 -0.76
N GLN A 160 -1.55 20.18 -0.96
CA GLN A 160 -0.31 20.17 -0.18
C GLN A 160 0.50 21.46 -0.41
N MET A 161 0.60 21.92 -1.66
CA MET A 161 1.30 23.16 -1.99
C MET A 161 0.54 24.41 -1.54
N SER A 162 -0.80 24.37 -1.48
CA SER A 162 -1.60 25.47 -0.90
C SER A 162 -1.35 25.61 0.59
N ALA A 163 -1.25 24.49 1.31
CA ALA A 163 -0.93 24.49 2.74
C ALA A 163 0.49 24.98 3.00
N PHE A 164 1.47 24.50 2.22
CA PHE A 164 2.83 25.00 2.23
C PHE A 164 2.89 26.53 2.00
N ALA A 165 2.10 27.04 1.06
CA ALA A 165 2.03 28.46 0.74
C ALA A 165 1.18 29.30 1.73
N GLY A 166 0.62 28.69 2.79
CA GLY A 166 -0.17 29.39 3.80
C GLY A 166 -1.58 29.81 3.34
N LEU A 167 -2.15 29.18 2.32
CA LEU A 167 -3.52 29.47 1.89
C LEU A 167 -4.55 28.94 2.88
N ASN A 168 -5.64 29.69 3.07
CA ASN A 168 -6.80 29.22 3.83
C ASN A 168 -7.59 28.17 3.02
N PRO A 169 -8.50 27.41 3.65
CA PRO A 169 -9.24 26.34 2.98
C PRO A 169 -10.07 26.80 1.76
N MET A 170 -10.65 27.99 1.81
CA MET A 170 -11.45 28.54 0.70
C MET A 170 -10.59 28.83 -0.53
N ASP A 171 -9.43 29.45 -0.32
CA ASP A 171 -8.49 29.76 -1.40
C ASP A 171 -7.80 28.51 -1.94
N ALA A 172 -7.52 27.51 -1.10
CA ALA A 172 -7.03 26.22 -1.54
C ALA A 172 -8.08 25.51 -2.43
N GLY A 173 -9.36 25.51 -2.03
CA GLY A 173 -10.45 24.96 -2.83
C GLY A 173 -10.59 25.66 -4.20
N ARG A 174 -10.50 26.99 -4.23
CA ARG A 174 -10.50 27.78 -5.48
C ARG A 174 -9.29 27.48 -6.37
N THR A 175 -8.14 27.20 -5.76
CA THR A 175 -6.91 26.87 -6.49
C THR A 175 -7.01 25.50 -7.17
N VAL A 176 -7.63 24.53 -6.51
CA VAL A 176 -7.98 23.24 -7.14
C VAL A 176 -8.95 23.45 -8.30
N GLY A 177 -10.00 24.23 -8.06
CA GLY A 177 -10.99 24.58 -9.08
C GLY A 177 -12.06 23.51 -9.29
N ASP A 178 -13.23 23.94 -9.79
CA ASP A 178 -14.38 23.06 -10.02
C ASP A 178 -14.13 21.98 -11.08
N PRO A 179 -13.47 22.25 -12.23
CA PRO A 179 -13.22 21.23 -13.24
C PRO A 179 -12.42 20.04 -12.70
N LEU A 180 -11.30 20.30 -12.02
CA LEU A 180 -10.45 19.23 -11.46
C LEU A 180 -11.15 18.48 -10.32
N ASN A 181 -11.83 19.21 -9.42
CA ASN A 181 -12.61 18.57 -8.36
C ASN A 181 -13.74 17.70 -8.91
N ARG A 182 -14.38 18.11 -10.02
CA ARG A 182 -15.42 17.31 -10.66
C ARG A 182 -14.85 16.03 -11.27
N LEU A 183 -13.71 16.10 -11.95
CA LEU A 183 -13.02 14.89 -12.46
C LEU A 183 -12.61 13.95 -11.33
N ALA A 184 -12.09 14.48 -10.22
CA ALA A 184 -11.72 13.67 -9.06
C ALA A 184 -12.93 12.90 -8.51
N ARG A 185 -14.07 13.59 -8.32
CA ARG A 185 -15.33 12.95 -7.90
C ARG A 185 -15.82 11.90 -8.90
N LEU A 186 -15.81 12.23 -10.19
CA LEU A 186 -16.24 11.32 -11.26
C LEU A 186 -15.38 10.06 -11.28
N SER A 187 -14.06 10.21 -11.11
CA SER A 187 -13.13 9.07 -11.05
C SER A 187 -13.42 8.14 -9.87
N CYS A 188 -13.76 8.69 -8.70
CA CYS A 188 -14.13 7.91 -7.52
C CYS A 188 -15.53 7.29 -7.62
N GLN A 189 -16.46 7.87 -8.40
CA GLN A 189 -17.75 7.25 -8.68
C GLN A 189 -17.59 5.99 -9.53
N GLN A 190 -16.71 6.03 -10.54
CA GLN A 190 -16.47 4.92 -11.45
C GLN A 190 -15.57 3.84 -10.83
N GLN A 191 -14.52 4.22 -10.09
CA GLN A 191 -13.68 3.31 -9.31
C GLN A 191 -13.64 3.76 -7.84
N PRO A 192 -14.57 3.25 -7.01
CA PRO A 192 -14.71 3.60 -5.60
C PRO A 192 -13.39 3.61 -4.85
N SER A 193 -13.12 4.73 -4.17
CA SER A 193 -11.96 4.97 -3.33
C SER A 193 -12.20 6.20 -2.48
N ILE A 194 -11.32 6.46 -1.53
CA ILE A 194 -11.37 7.66 -0.71
C ILE A 194 -11.17 8.94 -1.54
N ASP A 195 -11.80 10.05 -1.12
CA ASP A 195 -11.74 11.36 -1.81
C ASP A 195 -10.44 12.15 -1.55
N VAL A 196 -9.31 11.44 -1.50
CA VAL A 196 -7.93 11.95 -1.46
C VAL A 196 -7.04 10.95 -2.21
N LEU A 197 -5.80 11.35 -2.54
CA LEU A 197 -4.81 10.44 -3.11
C LEU A 197 -4.66 9.20 -2.21
N SER A 198 -4.91 8.02 -2.78
CA SER A 198 -4.96 6.77 -2.05
C SER A 198 -3.71 5.92 -2.25
N TYR A 199 -3.54 4.89 -1.39
CA TYR A 199 -2.46 3.91 -1.55
C TYR A 199 -2.56 3.17 -2.90
N GLU A 200 -3.78 2.87 -3.35
CA GLU A 200 -4.03 2.26 -4.65
C GLU A 200 -3.53 3.14 -5.81
N ASP A 201 -3.73 4.46 -5.72
CA ASP A 201 -3.29 5.41 -6.74
C ASP A 201 -1.77 5.46 -6.84
N VAL A 202 -1.08 5.54 -5.69
CA VAL A 202 0.39 5.72 -5.63
C VAL A 202 1.16 4.43 -5.92
N ILE A 203 0.64 3.26 -5.53
CA ILE A 203 1.39 2.00 -5.53
C ILE A 203 0.88 1.01 -6.58
N LEU A 204 -0.44 0.83 -6.70
CA LEU A 204 -1.00 -0.24 -7.52
C LEU A 204 -1.23 0.17 -8.97
N THR A 205 -1.55 1.45 -9.19
CA THR A 205 -1.93 1.99 -10.51
C THR A 205 -0.86 2.89 -11.12
N ASN A 206 0.03 3.49 -10.32
CA ASN A 206 1.16 4.27 -10.80
C ASN A 206 2.11 3.40 -11.64
N PRO A 207 2.39 3.73 -12.92
CA PRO A 207 3.23 2.93 -13.79
C PRO A 207 4.74 3.16 -13.52
N LEU A 208 5.19 2.83 -12.31
CA LEU A 208 6.50 3.19 -11.74
C LEU A 208 7.71 2.70 -12.52
N GLN A 209 7.53 1.61 -13.27
CA GLN A 209 8.58 0.99 -14.08
C GLN A 209 8.74 1.64 -15.46
N SER A 210 7.73 2.32 -15.98
CA SER A 210 7.71 2.82 -17.37
C SER A 210 7.48 4.32 -17.47
N ASP A 211 6.71 4.91 -16.56
CA ASP A 211 6.20 6.27 -16.71
C ASP A 211 5.73 6.87 -15.35
N PRO A 212 6.60 6.89 -14.33
CA PRO A 212 6.22 7.14 -12.95
C PRO A 212 5.60 8.53 -12.72
N ARG A 213 4.54 8.62 -11.93
CA ARG A 213 4.01 9.88 -11.39
C ARG A 213 4.70 10.17 -10.08
N LEU A 214 5.34 11.33 -9.98
CA LEU A 214 6.22 11.73 -8.88
C LEU A 214 5.99 13.22 -8.55
N TYR A 215 6.41 13.64 -7.37
CA TYR A 215 6.43 15.05 -6.98
C TYR A 215 7.84 15.64 -7.00
N CYS A 216 8.87 14.81 -6.84
CA CYS A 216 10.24 15.26 -6.69
C CYS A 216 11.09 15.07 -7.95
N LEU A 217 12.10 15.92 -8.10
CA LEU A 217 13.13 15.84 -9.12
C LEU A 217 14.44 15.25 -8.57
N GLY A 218 15.35 14.91 -9.48
CA GLY A 218 16.72 14.50 -9.14
C GLY A 218 16.78 13.28 -8.23
N ALA A 219 17.69 13.30 -7.26
CA ALA A 219 17.87 12.18 -6.33
C ALA A 219 16.62 11.87 -5.50
N ALA A 220 15.90 12.90 -5.05
CA ALA A 220 14.63 12.72 -4.32
C ALA A 220 13.55 12.07 -5.19
N GLY A 221 13.45 12.44 -6.47
CA GLY A 221 12.53 11.79 -7.41
C GLY A 221 12.88 10.32 -7.69
N VAL A 222 14.18 10.01 -7.77
CA VAL A 222 14.66 8.62 -7.90
C VAL A 222 14.28 7.80 -6.67
N GLU A 223 14.46 8.34 -5.47
CA GLU A 223 14.06 7.66 -4.23
C GLU A 223 12.54 7.55 -4.07
N GLU A 224 11.78 8.57 -4.45
CA GLU A 224 10.31 8.53 -4.44
C GLU A 224 9.80 7.39 -5.33
N ARG A 225 10.35 7.26 -6.54
CA ARG A 225 10.04 6.15 -7.45
C ARG A 225 10.41 4.81 -6.81
N ASP A 226 11.61 4.67 -6.27
CA ASP A 226 12.09 3.39 -5.72
C ASP A 226 11.33 2.99 -4.45
N PHE A 227 10.91 3.97 -3.65
CA PHE A 227 10.02 3.77 -2.50
C PHE A 227 8.67 3.21 -2.95
N CYS A 228 8.04 3.83 -3.95
CA CYS A 228 6.75 3.36 -4.45
C CYS A 228 6.90 1.99 -5.16
N LEU A 229 7.98 1.80 -5.93
CA LEU A 229 8.25 0.56 -6.65
C LEU A 229 8.53 -0.60 -5.70
N GLY A 230 9.25 -0.36 -4.61
CA GLY A 230 9.45 -1.38 -3.59
C GLY A 230 8.13 -1.84 -2.97
N HIS A 231 7.21 -0.92 -2.67
CA HIS A 231 5.87 -1.29 -2.23
C HIS A 231 5.10 -2.06 -3.31
N GLN A 232 5.23 -1.71 -4.59
CA GLN A 232 4.60 -2.46 -5.69
C GLN A 232 5.15 -3.90 -5.80
N LEU A 233 6.45 -4.10 -5.55
CA LEU A 233 7.05 -5.43 -5.47
C LEU A 233 6.51 -6.22 -4.26
N ILE A 234 6.44 -5.59 -3.09
CA ILE A 234 5.84 -6.18 -1.89
C ILE A 234 4.38 -6.60 -2.15
N GLU A 235 3.59 -5.74 -2.80
CA GLU A 235 2.21 -6.06 -3.18
C GLU A 235 2.10 -7.26 -4.13
N GLY A 236 3.05 -7.44 -5.05
CA GLY A 236 3.14 -8.62 -5.91
C GLY A 236 3.49 -9.91 -5.15
N ASP A 237 4.40 -9.82 -4.19
CA ASP A 237 4.75 -10.93 -3.32
C ASP A 237 3.59 -11.29 -2.37
N LEU A 238 2.91 -10.30 -1.80
CA LEU A 238 1.72 -10.51 -0.97
C LEU A 238 0.56 -11.13 -1.76
N GLN A 239 0.36 -10.74 -3.02
CA GLN A 239 -0.60 -11.39 -3.90
C GLN A 239 -0.26 -12.88 -4.07
N SER A 240 1.01 -13.19 -4.35
CA SER A 240 1.45 -14.57 -4.56
C SER A 240 1.35 -15.42 -3.28
N ALA A 241 1.64 -14.82 -2.11
CA ALA A 241 1.43 -15.44 -0.81
C ALA A 241 -0.06 -15.69 -0.52
N MET A 242 -0.90 -14.69 -0.80
CA MET A 242 -2.35 -14.81 -0.67
C MET A 242 -2.91 -15.91 -1.57
N ASP A 243 -2.49 -15.99 -2.83
CA ASP A 243 -2.93 -17.01 -3.79
C ASP A 243 -2.57 -18.42 -3.31
N ALA A 244 -1.38 -18.63 -2.74
CA ALA A 244 -0.98 -19.91 -2.17
C ALA A 244 -1.83 -20.31 -0.94
N LEU A 245 -2.22 -19.34 -0.10
CA LEU A 245 -3.09 -19.57 1.04
C LEU A 245 -4.54 -19.83 0.61
N LEU A 246 -5.03 -19.14 -0.42
CA LEU A 246 -6.35 -19.37 -1.00
C LEU A 246 -6.42 -20.74 -1.67
N GLU A 247 -5.39 -21.16 -2.39
CA GLU A 247 -5.29 -22.51 -2.97
C GLU A 247 -5.41 -23.57 -1.88
N LEU A 248 -4.68 -23.40 -0.77
CA LEU A 248 -4.74 -24.29 0.39
C LEU A 248 -6.14 -24.32 1.04
N ARG A 249 -6.88 -23.22 0.99
CA ARG A 249 -8.19 -23.08 1.64
C ARG A 249 -9.30 -23.70 0.80
N ASP A 250 -9.24 -23.44 -0.50
CA ASP A 250 -10.36 -23.62 -1.42
C ASP A 250 -10.21 -24.90 -2.28
N THR A 251 -9.02 -25.51 -2.32
CA THR A 251 -8.76 -26.70 -3.15
C THR A 251 -8.69 -27.97 -2.29
N LEU A 252 -9.47 -28.98 -2.67
CA LEU A 252 -9.39 -30.31 -2.05
C LEU A 252 -8.10 -31.02 -2.47
N ASP A 253 -7.53 -31.83 -1.57
CA ASP A 253 -6.36 -32.69 -1.81
C ASP A 253 -5.06 -31.96 -2.21
N VAL A 254 -4.93 -30.67 -1.88
CA VAL A 254 -3.68 -29.92 -2.09
C VAL A 254 -2.65 -30.20 -0.99
N ASP A 255 -1.37 -30.27 -1.36
CA ASP A 255 -0.27 -30.42 -0.38
C ASP A 255 -0.10 -29.12 0.41
N ALA A 256 -0.57 -29.14 1.67
CA ALA A 256 -0.42 -28.04 2.62
C ALA A 256 1.02 -27.57 2.79
N ARG A 257 1.99 -28.50 2.80
CA ARG A 257 3.40 -28.15 2.92
C ARG A 257 3.88 -27.37 1.72
N GLN A 258 3.45 -27.75 0.51
CA GLN A 258 3.81 -27.04 -0.71
C GLN A 258 3.21 -25.63 -0.74
N CYS A 259 1.94 -25.46 -0.38
CA CYS A 259 1.30 -24.14 -0.31
C CYS A 259 1.96 -23.23 0.72
N LEU A 260 2.21 -23.73 1.94
CA LEU A 260 2.88 -22.97 2.98
C LEU A 260 4.33 -22.61 2.61
N THR A 261 5.05 -23.51 1.95
CA THR A 261 6.41 -23.23 1.45
C THR A 261 6.40 -22.11 0.40
N ARG A 262 5.43 -22.10 -0.52
CA ARG A 262 5.26 -21.01 -1.48
C ARG A 262 4.93 -19.69 -0.80
N CYS A 263 3.99 -19.71 0.16
CA CYS A 263 3.64 -18.53 0.95
C CYS A 263 4.88 -17.94 1.64
N LEU A 264 5.61 -18.76 2.42
CA LEU A 264 6.83 -18.33 3.13
C LEU A 264 7.88 -17.74 2.19
N LYS A 265 8.12 -18.37 1.04
CA LYS A 265 9.06 -17.86 0.04
C LYS A 265 8.73 -16.43 -0.42
N HIS A 266 7.45 -16.13 -0.64
CA HIS A 266 7.02 -14.80 -1.05
C HIS A 266 7.06 -13.80 0.10
N LEU A 267 6.77 -14.22 1.33
CA LEU A 267 6.96 -13.36 2.51
C LEU A 267 8.44 -13.02 2.73
N ASP A 268 9.35 -13.97 2.55
CA ASP A 268 10.80 -13.74 2.60
C ASP A 268 11.28 -12.76 1.51
N SER A 269 10.70 -12.87 0.31
CA SER A 269 10.93 -11.93 -0.80
C SER A 269 10.49 -10.51 -0.45
N ALA A 270 9.29 -10.36 0.15
CA ALA A 270 8.81 -9.07 0.63
C ALA A 270 9.70 -8.49 1.76
N ILE A 271 10.16 -9.34 2.70
CA ILE A 271 11.13 -8.95 3.74
C ILE A 271 12.41 -8.41 3.10
N TYR A 272 12.92 -9.08 2.07
CA TYR A 272 14.12 -8.62 1.37
C TYR A 272 13.95 -7.19 0.83
N VAL A 273 12.78 -6.86 0.27
CA VAL A 273 12.48 -5.48 -0.16
C VAL A 273 12.54 -4.50 1.01
N LEU A 274 11.93 -4.84 2.15
CA LEU A 274 11.95 -4.00 3.36
C LEU A 274 13.38 -3.81 3.89
N THR A 275 14.22 -4.84 3.84
CA THR A 275 15.64 -4.73 4.18
C THR A 275 16.34 -3.70 3.28
N ARG A 276 15.99 -3.62 1.98
CA ARG A 276 16.54 -2.58 1.10
C ARG A 276 16.14 -1.17 1.53
N PHE A 277 14.91 -0.98 2.00
CA PHE A 277 14.46 0.33 2.51
C PHE A 277 15.32 0.73 3.71
N HIS A 278 15.45 -0.18 4.67
CA HIS A 278 16.23 0.06 5.89
C HIS A 278 17.71 0.34 5.62
N GLU A 279 18.32 -0.43 4.71
CA GLU A 279 19.76 -0.34 4.46
C GLU A 279 20.19 0.80 3.53
N ARG A 280 19.30 1.27 2.65
CA ARG A 280 19.70 2.08 1.48
C ARG A 280 18.92 3.36 1.25
N MET A 281 17.70 3.47 1.76
CA MET A 281 16.91 4.69 1.56
C MET A 281 17.48 5.85 2.38
N SER A 282 17.64 7.02 1.78
CA SER A 282 18.07 8.21 2.51
C SER A 282 16.90 8.80 3.30
N LEU A 283 17.07 8.97 4.61
CA LEU A 283 16.06 9.60 5.45
C LEU A 283 15.81 11.08 5.07
N ASP A 284 16.85 11.77 4.60
CA ASP A 284 16.76 13.17 4.15
C ASP A 284 15.91 13.28 2.87
N LEU A 285 16.24 12.46 1.86
CA LEU A 285 15.50 12.46 0.59
C LEU A 285 14.08 11.91 0.76
N PHE A 286 13.88 10.93 1.64
CA PHE A 286 12.54 10.49 2.05
C PHE A 286 11.71 11.64 2.61
N GLY A 287 12.30 12.49 3.46
CA GLY A 287 11.64 13.68 4.00
C GLY A 287 11.11 14.63 2.93
N HIS A 288 11.76 14.71 1.77
CA HIS A 288 11.34 15.59 0.69
C HIS A 288 10.01 15.21 0.04
N PHE A 289 9.80 13.91 -0.23
CA PHE A 289 8.56 13.45 -0.87
C PHE A 289 7.50 12.99 0.12
N ARG A 290 7.88 12.58 1.34
CA ARG A 290 6.93 12.20 2.41
C ARG A 290 5.89 13.28 2.68
N ALA A 291 6.26 14.55 2.57
CA ALA A 291 5.36 15.69 2.77
C ALA A 291 4.11 15.67 1.87
N TYR A 292 4.15 14.96 0.74
CA TYR A 292 2.99 14.82 -0.16
C TYR A 292 2.10 13.62 0.16
N TYR A 293 2.58 12.68 0.98
CA TYR A 293 1.88 11.45 1.34
C TYR A 293 1.29 11.46 2.75
N VAL A 294 1.41 12.58 3.47
CA VAL A 294 0.76 12.79 4.76
C VAL A 294 -0.76 13.04 4.61
N LYS A 295 -1.44 13.16 5.75
CA LYS A 295 -2.85 13.57 5.84
C LYS A 295 -3.12 14.79 4.95
N ASN A 296 -4.25 14.80 4.23
CA ASN A 296 -4.62 15.97 3.44
C ASN A 296 -4.87 17.17 4.38
N PRO A 297 -4.30 18.35 4.11
CA PRO A 297 -4.35 19.48 5.04
C PRO A 297 -5.75 20.13 5.14
N TYR A 298 -6.64 19.87 4.18
CA TYR A 298 -7.96 20.52 4.11
C TYR A 298 -9.12 19.52 4.08
N LYS A 299 -8.86 18.27 3.75
CA LYS A 299 -9.80 17.15 3.87
C LYS A 299 -9.36 16.34 5.07
N ASN A 300 -10.22 16.16 6.07
CA ASN A 300 -9.89 15.40 7.30
C ASN A 300 -9.75 13.88 7.04
N ARG A 301 -8.78 13.51 6.20
CA ARG A 301 -8.56 12.19 5.61
C ARG A 301 -7.06 11.92 5.50
N LEU A 302 -6.66 10.71 5.90
CA LEU A 302 -5.27 10.26 5.84
C LEU A 302 -4.81 10.11 4.37
N GLY A 303 -3.55 10.44 4.11
CA GLY A 303 -2.91 10.20 2.81
C GLY A 303 -2.51 8.74 2.61
N PRO A 304 -1.85 8.43 1.49
CA PRO A 304 -1.40 7.08 1.17
C PRO A 304 -0.35 6.60 2.17
N SER A 305 -0.46 5.34 2.60
CA SER A 305 0.46 4.74 3.57
C SER A 305 0.43 3.22 3.42
N GLY A 306 1.55 2.55 3.69
CA GLY A 306 1.65 1.10 3.61
C GLY A 306 0.68 0.34 4.52
N ARG A 307 0.16 1.00 5.58
CA ARG A 307 -0.96 0.50 6.40
C ARG A 307 -2.23 0.16 5.61
N PHE A 308 -2.39 0.75 4.42
CA PHE A 308 -3.54 0.59 3.55
C PHE A 308 -3.32 -0.47 2.46
N SER A 309 -2.30 -1.31 2.62
CA SER A 309 -2.17 -2.57 1.88
C SER A 309 -3.28 -3.53 2.29
N ALA A 310 -4.28 -3.72 1.41
CA ALA A 310 -5.34 -4.70 1.64
C ALA A 310 -4.80 -6.14 1.60
N ARG A 311 -3.74 -6.41 0.83
CA ARG A 311 -3.14 -7.74 0.73
C ARG A 311 -2.41 -8.15 2.01
N MET A 312 -1.78 -7.20 2.70
CA MET A 312 -1.21 -7.45 4.03
C MET A 312 -2.30 -7.90 5.01
N VAL A 313 -3.46 -7.24 4.99
CA VAL A 313 -4.63 -7.63 5.78
C VAL A 313 -5.10 -9.02 5.39
N ALA A 314 -5.26 -9.29 4.08
CA ALA A 314 -5.72 -10.56 3.56
C ALA A 314 -4.82 -11.74 3.99
N VAL A 315 -3.51 -11.61 3.83
CA VAL A 315 -2.53 -12.62 4.27
C VAL A 315 -2.62 -12.83 5.78
N SER A 316 -2.73 -11.76 6.56
CA SER A 316 -2.84 -11.84 8.03
C SER A 316 -4.09 -12.61 8.46
N VAL A 317 -5.23 -12.30 7.85
CA VAL A 317 -6.52 -12.95 8.12
C VAL A 317 -6.49 -14.42 7.68
N LEU A 318 -5.89 -14.74 6.52
CA LEU A 318 -5.81 -16.12 6.05
C LEU A 318 -4.89 -16.99 6.93
N LEU A 319 -3.78 -16.44 7.43
CA LEU A 319 -2.85 -17.19 8.28
C LEU A 319 -3.36 -17.38 9.71
N MET A 320 -3.88 -16.31 10.32
CA MET A 320 -4.17 -16.29 11.75
C MET A 320 -5.65 -16.45 12.06
N GLY A 321 -6.53 -16.10 11.11
CA GLY A 321 -7.98 -16.22 11.22
C GLY A 321 -8.54 -15.74 12.55
N GLU A 322 -9.23 -16.65 13.25
CA GLU A 322 -9.89 -16.41 14.53
C GLU A 322 -8.90 -16.07 15.65
N GLU A 323 -7.69 -16.63 15.64
CA GLU A 323 -6.68 -16.38 16.69
C GLU A 323 -6.28 -14.89 16.71
N LEU A 324 -6.18 -14.25 15.54
CA LEU A 324 -5.91 -12.81 15.45
C LEU A 324 -7.01 -11.97 16.10
N PHE A 325 -8.26 -12.44 16.07
CA PHE A 325 -9.38 -11.72 16.67
C PHE A 325 -9.37 -11.81 18.18
N HIS A 326 -9.09 -13.00 18.72
CA HIS A 326 -8.94 -13.20 20.17
C HIS A 326 -7.75 -12.41 20.71
N GLN A 327 -6.67 -12.30 19.95
CA GLN A 327 -5.48 -11.54 20.33
C GLN A 327 -5.64 -10.03 20.15
N SER A 328 -6.36 -9.57 19.11
CA SER A 328 -6.49 -8.16 18.78
C SER A 328 -7.79 -7.82 18.06
N LEU A 329 -8.90 -7.73 18.81
CA LEU A 329 -10.16 -7.17 18.30
C LEU A 329 -9.99 -5.78 17.67
N GLN A 330 -9.05 -4.99 18.21
CA GLN A 330 -8.76 -3.64 17.73
C GLN A 330 -8.27 -3.62 16.27
N PHE A 331 -7.51 -4.63 15.83
CA PHE A 331 -7.08 -4.77 14.45
C PHE A 331 -8.27 -4.78 13.47
N TYR A 332 -9.29 -5.60 13.76
CA TYR A 332 -10.49 -5.71 12.92
C TYR A 332 -11.34 -4.42 12.96
N ARG A 333 -11.46 -3.79 14.13
CA ARG A 333 -12.13 -2.49 14.26
C ARG A 333 -11.45 -1.41 13.42
N ASP A 334 -10.13 -1.37 13.41
CA ASP A 334 -9.37 -0.39 12.64
C ASP A 334 -9.49 -0.63 11.13
N ILE A 335 -9.46 -1.89 10.68
CA ILE A 335 -9.69 -2.23 9.27
C ILE A 335 -11.08 -1.75 8.84
N TYR A 336 -12.12 -2.05 9.63
CA TYR A 336 -13.48 -1.63 9.31
C TYR A 336 -13.62 -0.10 9.26
N ARG A 337 -13.14 0.59 10.32
CA ARG A 337 -13.18 2.05 10.43
C ARG A 337 -12.48 2.76 9.28
N LEU A 338 -11.45 2.14 8.70
CA LEU A 338 -10.61 2.72 7.65
C LEU A 338 -10.81 2.03 6.30
N SER A 339 -11.88 1.25 6.14
CA SER A 339 -12.17 0.45 4.94
C SER A 339 -12.10 1.24 3.64
N ASP A 340 -12.54 2.50 3.65
CA ASP A 340 -12.49 3.41 2.49
C ASP A 340 -11.07 3.70 1.98
N HIS A 341 -10.04 3.57 2.84
CA HIS A 341 -8.64 3.83 2.46
C HIS A 341 -7.98 2.65 1.73
N TYR A 342 -8.54 1.46 1.83
CA TYR A 342 -7.99 0.25 1.21
C TYR A 342 -8.45 0.11 -0.25
N PRO A 343 -7.66 -0.56 -1.11
CA PRO A 343 -8.12 -1.00 -2.42
C PRO A 343 -9.42 -1.82 -2.31
N GLN A 344 -10.50 -1.29 -2.87
CA GLN A 344 -11.87 -1.75 -2.58
C GLN A 344 -12.13 -3.19 -3.00
N ALA A 345 -11.58 -3.61 -4.15
CA ALA A 345 -11.75 -4.98 -4.64
C ALA A 345 -11.17 -6.02 -3.67
N CYS A 346 -10.00 -5.75 -3.09
CA CYS A 346 -9.33 -6.69 -2.19
C CYS A 346 -9.94 -6.66 -0.78
N ILE A 347 -10.21 -5.47 -0.22
CA ILE A 347 -10.71 -5.39 1.16
C ILE A 347 -12.13 -5.95 1.31
N ARG A 348 -12.97 -5.84 0.28
CA ARG A 348 -14.31 -6.46 0.26
C ARG A 348 -14.22 -7.98 0.30
N GLU A 349 -13.23 -8.57 -0.36
CA GLU A 349 -12.98 -10.01 -0.30
C GLU A 349 -12.56 -10.44 1.10
N VAL A 350 -11.68 -9.69 1.75
CA VAL A 350 -11.32 -9.94 3.16
C VAL A 350 -12.55 -9.93 4.05
N PHE A 351 -13.39 -8.91 3.93
CA PHE A 351 -14.60 -8.86 4.74
C PHE A 351 -15.56 -10.00 4.42
N ARG A 352 -15.68 -10.40 3.15
CA ARG A 352 -16.49 -11.57 2.75
C ARG A 352 -16.02 -12.85 3.43
N TRP A 353 -14.72 -13.03 3.67
CA TRP A 353 -14.20 -14.19 4.41
C TRP A 353 -14.54 -14.16 5.91
N LEU A 354 -14.80 -12.96 6.44
CA LEU A 354 -15.09 -12.72 7.87
C LEU A 354 -16.59 -12.77 8.22
N VAL A 355 -17.49 -12.61 7.24
CA VAL A 355 -18.94 -12.60 7.45
C VAL A 355 -19.52 -14.03 7.29
N PRO A 356 -20.45 -14.49 8.17
CA PRO A 356 -21.14 -15.78 8.00
C PRO A 356 -22.03 -15.77 6.76
N ASP A 357 -22.26 -16.95 6.16
CA ASP A 357 -23.06 -17.20 4.94
C ASP A 357 -24.57 -16.84 5.06
N ASN A 358 -24.91 -15.58 5.39
CA ASN A 358 -26.29 -15.10 5.52
C ASN A 358 -26.72 -14.23 4.34
N GLY A 359 -26.34 -14.55 3.10
CA GLY A 359 -27.06 -14.18 1.86
C GLY A 359 -27.32 -12.70 1.52
N SER A 360 -27.06 -11.73 2.40
CA SER A 360 -27.23 -10.30 2.16
C SER A 360 -25.87 -9.67 1.92
N GLY A 361 -25.67 -9.11 0.72
CA GLY A 361 -24.42 -8.48 0.30
C GLY A 361 -24.04 -7.17 1.02
N GLU A 362 -24.67 -6.87 2.16
CA GLU A 362 -24.27 -5.77 3.03
C GLU A 362 -23.32 -6.26 4.12
N LEU A 363 -22.17 -5.60 4.19
CA LEU A 363 -21.19 -5.74 5.26
C LEU A 363 -21.80 -5.20 6.55
N ASP A 364 -22.53 -6.04 7.29
CA ASP A 364 -23.05 -5.65 8.60
C ASP A 364 -21.96 -5.81 9.68
N PRO A 365 -21.39 -4.72 10.23
CA PRO A 365 -20.38 -4.77 11.28
C PRO A 365 -20.95 -5.03 12.67
N THR A 366 -22.25 -5.31 12.83
CA THR A 366 -22.87 -5.51 14.16
C THR A 366 -22.13 -6.56 15.01
N TRP A 367 -21.41 -7.50 14.41
CA TRP A 367 -20.53 -8.45 15.10
C TRP A 367 -19.29 -7.81 15.78
N LEU A 368 -18.85 -6.61 15.36
CA LEU A 368 -17.79 -5.81 16.01
C LEU A 368 -18.33 -4.92 17.15
N GLU A 369 -19.64 -4.63 17.13
CA GLU A 369 -20.33 -3.74 18.06
C GLU A 369 -20.94 -4.48 19.26
N GLY A 370 -21.37 -5.73 19.08
CA GLY A 370 -21.88 -6.57 20.16
C GLY A 370 -20.77 -6.98 21.12
N GLY A 371 -20.95 -6.74 22.42
CA GLY A 371 -20.04 -7.21 23.49
C GLY A 371 -19.91 -8.75 23.63
N GLY A 372 -20.33 -9.52 22.62
CA GLY A 372 -20.16 -10.96 22.54
C GLY A 372 -18.80 -11.30 21.93
N ARG A 373 -17.99 -12.07 22.67
CA ARG A 373 -16.71 -12.65 22.22
C ARG A 373 -16.89 -13.80 21.21
N HIS A 374 -17.91 -13.73 20.36
CA HIS A 374 -18.21 -14.80 19.42
C HIS A 374 -17.79 -14.34 18.04
N PHE A 375 -16.66 -14.90 17.59
CA PHE A 375 -16.19 -14.73 16.23
C PHE A 375 -17.23 -15.31 15.25
N PRO A 376 -17.52 -14.65 14.12
CA PRO A 376 -18.50 -15.17 13.17
C PRO A 376 -18.06 -16.52 12.60
N GLY A 377 -19.00 -17.45 12.37
CA GLY A 377 -18.69 -18.78 11.81
C GLY A 377 -18.03 -18.66 10.43
N LEU A 378 -16.79 -19.14 10.32
CA LEU A 378 -15.84 -18.80 9.26
C LEU A 378 -15.78 -19.72 8.03
N ARG A 379 -15.41 -19.14 6.88
CA ARG A 379 -14.64 -19.80 5.80
C ARG A 379 -13.15 -19.42 5.89
N LEU A 380 -12.50 -19.71 7.02
CA LEU A 380 -11.07 -19.53 7.23
C LEU A 380 -10.47 -20.85 7.74
N PHE A 381 -9.15 -20.97 7.63
CA PHE A 381 -8.42 -22.09 8.20
C PHE A 381 -8.72 -22.22 9.69
N ARG A 382 -9.14 -23.42 10.11
CA ARG A 382 -9.00 -23.83 11.49
C ARG A 382 -7.58 -24.38 11.65
N PRO A 383 -6.71 -23.76 12.46
CA PRO A 383 -5.45 -24.41 12.81
C PRO A 383 -5.78 -25.75 13.48
N LEU A 384 -5.05 -26.80 13.07
CA LEU A 384 -5.17 -28.17 13.60
C LEU A 384 -4.70 -28.26 15.04
#